data_AF-A0A1Q2HUH3-F1
#
_entry.id   AF-A0A1Q2HUH3-F1
#
_cell.length_a   1.000
_cell.length_b   1.000
_cell.length_c   1.000
_cell.angle_alpha   90.00
_cell.angle_beta   90.00
_cell.angle_gamma   90.00
#
_symmetry.space_group_name_H-M   'P 1'
#
loop_
_entity.id
_entity.type
_entity.pdbx_description
1 polymer ?
#
loop_
_entity_poly.entity_id
_entity_poly.type
_entity_poly.pdbx_seq_one_letter_code
_entity_poly.pdbx_strand_id
1 'polypeptide(L)'
;MEEAHALGDTAGDLPDTGRLLFFWDFTAGVFLSIPQTTRVIWDTTPKDQLTTAPLADDLRTAHEAFQQDFHTRFARHYESSSYFTPGRDAALYESVMLPPHHALLYEVKDEIARIEDTDYAGEFFEFAEYDDEFGDPYWHKYQVLGLPHSIQTEPRAYLNEFGTFVDDPAAWRLLFQVPFGDWEKELGEGEIYFLISADALARRDFSDVRTIYQQS
;
A
#
# COMPACT_ATOMS: atom_id res chain seq x y z
N MET A 1 -16.42 0.11 1.44
CA MET A 1 -16.35 0.62 2.82
C MET A 1 -17.15 -0.24 3.79
N GLU A 2 -18.36 -0.70 3.44
CA GLU A 2 -19.15 -1.63 4.29
C GLU A 2 -18.34 -2.83 4.80
N GLU A 3 -17.58 -3.48 3.91
CA GLU A 3 -16.69 -4.60 4.28
C GLU A 3 -15.62 -4.20 5.31
N ALA A 4 -15.02 -3.01 5.19
CA ALA A 4 -14.01 -2.55 6.13
C ALA A 4 -14.64 -2.22 7.50
N HIS A 5 -15.77 -1.52 7.51
CA HIS A 5 -16.47 -1.18 8.76
C HIS A 5 -17.06 -2.40 9.47
N ALA A 6 -17.26 -3.52 8.77
CA ALA A 6 -17.62 -4.80 9.40
C ALA A 6 -16.49 -5.34 10.30
N LEU A 7 -15.25 -4.84 10.16
CA LEU A 7 -14.10 -5.17 11.00
C LEU A 7 -13.99 -4.29 12.27
N GLY A 8 -14.99 -3.45 12.54
CA GLY A 8 -15.07 -2.66 13.77
C GLY A 8 -14.17 -1.43 13.79
N ASP A 9 -13.66 -1.09 14.98
CA ASP A 9 -12.98 0.19 15.26
C ASP A 9 -11.69 0.37 14.44
N THR A 10 -11.08 -0.72 13.95
CA THR A 10 -9.88 -0.70 13.11
C THR A 10 -10.07 0.06 11.80
N ALA A 11 -11.30 0.13 11.28
CA ALA A 11 -11.66 0.87 10.08
C ALA A 11 -12.28 2.26 10.37
N GLY A 12 -12.31 2.70 11.63
CA GLY A 12 -13.06 3.89 12.06
C GLY A 12 -12.63 5.21 11.39
N ASP A 13 -11.38 5.31 10.96
CA ASP A 13 -10.86 6.48 10.24
C ASP A 13 -11.24 6.50 8.73
N LEU A 14 -11.73 5.39 8.18
CA LEU A 14 -12.14 5.30 6.77
C LEU A 14 -13.53 5.92 6.56
N PRO A 15 -13.86 6.37 5.35
CA PRO A 15 -15.20 6.82 5.04
C PRO A 15 -16.27 5.76 5.33
N ASP A 16 -17.41 6.16 5.87
CA ASP A 16 -18.51 5.25 6.26
C ASP A 16 -19.15 4.52 5.07
N THR A 17 -19.08 5.12 3.88
CA THR A 17 -19.79 4.65 2.68
C THR A 17 -18.93 4.76 1.42
N GLY A 18 -19.36 4.09 0.36
CA GLY A 18 -18.69 4.12 -0.94
C GLY A 18 -17.47 3.21 -1.01
N ARG A 19 -16.49 3.62 -1.83
CA ARG A 19 -15.24 2.90 -2.09
C ARG A 19 -14.07 3.89 -2.30
N LEU A 20 -12.86 3.45 -1.99
CA LEU A 20 -11.65 4.15 -2.38
C LEU A 20 -11.09 3.48 -3.64
N LEU A 21 -10.78 4.29 -4.66
CA LEU A 21 -10.16 3.86 -5.90
C LEU A 21 -8.74 4.40 -5.92
N PHE A 22 -7.77 3.50 -5.96
CA PHE A 22 -6.35 3.83 -5.94
C PHE A 22 -5.80 3.77 -7.36
N PHE A 23 -5.14 4.84 -7.78
CA PHE A 23 -4.46 4.95 -9.07
C PHE A 23 -3.02 5.35 -8.79
N TRP A 24 -2.09 4.67 -9.44
CA TRP A 24 -0.67 4.94 -9.31
C TRP A 24 0.01 4.72 -10.65
N ASP A 25 0.82 5.69 -11.04
CA ASP A 25 1.66 5.61 -12.23
C ASP A 25 3.00 5.01 -11.85
N PHE A 26 3.16 3.70 -12.05
CA PHE A 26 4.41 3.03 -11.71
C PHE A 26 5.60 3.49 -12.57
N THR A 27 5.38 4.10 -13.74
CA THR A 27 6.50 4.51 -14.62
C THR A 27 7.29 5.67 -14.03
N ALA A 28 6.63 6.53 -13.25
CA ALA A 28 7.22 7.65 -12.54
C ALA A 28 7.25 7.43 -11.02
N GLY A 29 6.24 6.78 -10.47
CA GLY A 29 5.99 6.64 -9.03
C GLY A 29 7.02 5.77 -8.31
N VAL A 30 7.75 4.92 -9.02
CA VAL A 30 8.91 4.18 -8.44
C VAL A 30 10.10 5.09 -8.17
N PHE A 31 10.14 6.28 -8.77
CA PHE A 31 11.22 7.27 -8.61
C PHE A 31 10.78 8.54 -7.90
N LEU A 32 9.46 8.83 -7.86
CA LEU A 32 8.91 10.10 -7.39
C LEU A 32 7.72 9.89 -6.44
N SER A 33 7.88 10.42 -5.22
CA SER A 33 6.88 10.37 -4.14
C SER A 33 5.90 11.54 -4.15
N ILE A 34 5.58 12.08 -5.32
CA ILE A 34 4.80 13.32 -5.48
C ILE A 34 3.32 13.07 -5.75
N PRO A 35 2.40 14.00 -5.42
CA PRO A 35 0.96 13.82 -5.66
C PRO A 35 0.56 13.61 -7.13
N GLN A 36 1.42 13.92 -8.10
CA GLN A 36 1.13 13.75 -9.52
C GLN A 36 1.23 12.28 -10.00
N THR A 37 1.97 11.43 -9.29
CA THR A 37 2.10 10.00 -9.63
C THR A 37 1.01 9.16 -9.01
N THR A 38 0.16 9.75 -8.18
CA THR A 38 -0.85 9.04 -7.39
C THR A 38 -2.19 9.76 -7.46
N ARG A 39 -3.28 9.01 -7.46
CA ARG A 39 -4.60 9.56 -7.24
C ARG A 39 -5.44 8.59 -6.44
N VAL A 40 -6.08 9.08 -5.39
CA VAL A 40 -7.09 8.33 -4.65
C VAL A 40 -8.43 9.03 -4.77
N ILE A 41 -9.45 8.30 -5.19
CA ILE A 41 -10.80 8.82 -5.37
C ILE A 41 -11.72 8.13 -4.37
N TRP A 42 -12.42 8.92 -3.56
CA TRP A 42 -13.55 8.44 -2.79
C TRP A 42 -14.81 8.50 -3.67
N ASP A 43 -15.19 7.34 -4.21
CA ASP A 43 -16.39 7.20 -5.02
C ASP A 43 -17.57 6.78 -4.14
N THR A 44 -18.60 7.62 -4.13
CA THR A 44 -19.85 7.42 -3.38
C THR A 44 -20.98 6.89 -4.27
N THR A 45 -20.73 6.63 -5.55
CA THR A 45 -21.70 6.02 -6.45
C THR A 45 -22.18 4.68 -5.87
N PRO A 46 -23.49 4.42 -5.80
CA PRO A 46 -24.00 3.14 -5.32
C PRO A 46 -23.48 1.93 -6.13
N LYS A 47 -23.27 0.78 -5.48
CA LYS A 47 -22.70 -0.42 -6.13
C LYS A 47 -23.59 -0.93 -7.28
N ASP A 48 -24.90 -0.86 -7.13
CA ASP A 48 -25.91 -1.24 -8.13
C ASP A 48 -25.97 -0.29 -9.33
N GLN A 49 -25.37 0.90 -9.23
CA GLN A 49 -25.23 1.86 -10.32
C GLN A 49 -23.89 1.75 -11.05
N LEU A 50 -22.97 0.90 -10.57
CA LEU A 50 -21.74 0.66 -11.29
C LEU A 50 -21.96 -0.26 -12.48
N THR A 51 -21.36 0.13 -13.59
CA THR A 51 -21.23 -0.70 -14.78
C THR A 51 -19.76 -0.83 -15.14
N THR A 52 -19.31 -2.05 -15.44
CA THR A 52 -17.99 -2.27 -16.00
C THR A 52 -17.91 -1.58 -17.36
N ALA A 53 -17.01 -0.60 -17.49
CA ALA A 53 -16.70 0.00 -18.78
C ALA A 53 -15.72 -0.91 -19.55
N PRO A 54 -15.85 -1.04 -20.88
CA PRO A 54 -14.81 -1.66 -21.68
C PRO A 54 -13.53 -0.83 -21.58
N LEU A 55 -12.38 -1.49 -21.73
CA LEU A 55 -11.10 -0.80 -21.86
C LEU A 55 -11.15 0.14 -23.08
N ALA A 56 -10.81 1.41 -22.86
CA ALA A 56 -10.79 2.42 -23.92
C ALA A 56 -9.86 1.99 -25.08
N ASP A 57 -10.22 2.35 -26.32
CA ASP A 57 -9.54 1.84 -27.51
C ASP A 57 -8.05 2.22 -27.57
N ASP A 58 -7.70 3.39 -27.07
CA ASP A 58 -6.32 3.88 -26.96
C ASP A 58 -5.52 3.07 -25.92
N LEU A 59 -6.10 2.83 -24.74
CA LEU A 59 -5.49 1.99 -23.70
C LEU A 59 -5.36 0.53 -24.15
N ARG A 60 -6.35 0.01 -24.88
CA ARG A 60 -6.30 -1.33 -25.46
C ARG A 60 -5.19 -1.46 -26.50
N THR A 61 -5.09 -0.48 -27.40
CA THR A 61 -4.01 -0.42 -28.40
C THR A 61 -2.63 -0.37 -27.72
N ALA A 62 -2.49 0.45 -26.67
CA ALA A 62 -1.25 0.56 -25.91
C ALA A 62 -0.90 -0.74 -25.15
N HIS A 63 -1.90 -1.40 -24.57
CA HIS A 63 -1.73 -2.72 -23.96
C HIS A 63 -1.28 -3.76 -24.98
N GLU A 64 -1.93 -3.87 -26.14
CA GLU A 64 -1.56 -4.82 -27.20
C GLU A 64 -0.14 -4.55 -27.74
N ALA A 65 0.23 -3.29 -27.91
CA ALA A 65 1.58 -2.91 -28.33
C ALA A 65 2.63 -3.30 -27.29
N PHE A 66 2.34 -3.07 -26.00
CA PHE A 66 3.19 -3.51 -24.90
C PHE A 66 3.36 -5.04 -24.91
N GLN A 67 2.27 -5.80 -25.08
CA GLN A 67 2.32 -7.26 -25.15
C GLN A 67 3.21 -7.76 -26.29
N GLN A 68 3.09 -7.13 -27.47
CA GLN A 68 3.88 -7.51 -28.63
C GLN A 68 5.37 -7.23 -28.44
N ASP A 69 5.73 -6.08 -27.87
CA ASP A 69 7.12 -5.72 -27.56
C ASP A 69 7.71 -6.67 -26.51
N PHE A 70 6.97 -6.91 -25.42
CA PHE A 70 7.38 -7.81 -24.35
C PHE A 70 7.62 -9.24 -24.86
N HIS A 71 6.68 -9.77 -25.64
CA HIS A 71 6.82 -11.08 -26.25
C HIS A 71 8.03 -11.17 -27.18
N THR A 72 8.30 -10.12 -27.95
CA THR A 72 9.44 -10.07 -28.87
C THR A 72 10.77 -10.05 -28.11
N ARG A 73 10.84 -9.37 -26.96
CA ARG A 73 12.06 -9.27 -26.15
C ARG A 73 12.33 -10.49 -25.28
N PHE A 74 11.28 -11.07 -24.71
CA PHE A 74 11.40 -12.07 -23.65
C PHE A 74 10.82 -13.45 -24.01
N ALA A 75 10.22 -13.60 -25.20
CA ALA A 75 9.56 -14.82 -25.65
C ALA A 75 8.50 -15.35 -24.65
N ARG A 76 7.81 -14.42 -23.97
CA ARG A 76 6.77 -14.71 -22.97
C ARG A 76 5.55 -13.82 -23.22
N HIS A 77 4.37 -14.33 -22.90
CA HIS A 77 3.15 -13.50 -22.86
C HIS A 77 2.94 -13.03 -21.44
N TYR A 78 2.42 -11.81 -21.31
CA TYR A 78 2.19 -11.16 -20.05
C TYR A 78 0.71 -10.74 -19.99
N GLU A 79 0.03 -10.90 -18.87
CA GLU A 79 -1.43 -10.65 -18.84
C GLU A 79 -1.78 -9.18 -18.55
N SER A 80 -0.80 -8.42 -18.06
CA SER A 80 -0.95 -7.06 -17.56
C SER A 80 -0.03 -6.09 -18.32
N SER A 81 -0.24 -4.81 -18.12
CA SER A 81 0.65 -3.73 -18.55
C SER A 81 0.33 -2.47 -17.74
N SER A 82 1.06 -1.38 -17.98
CA SER A 82 0.71 -0.04 -17.46
C SER A 82 -0.69 0.45 -17.81
N TYR A 83 -1.37 -0.20 -18.76
CA TYR A 83 -2.66 0.24 -19.28
C TYR A 83 -3.81 -0.66 -18.85
N PHE A 84 -3.54 -1.89 -18.43
CA PHE A 84 -4.55 -2.86 -18.06
C PHE A 84 -3.98 -3.95 -17.17
N THR A 85 -4.70 -4.31 -16.13
CA THR A 85 -4.46 -5.52 -15.35
C THR A 85 -5.81 -6.23 -15.10
N PRO A 86 -5.88 -7.58 -15.19
CA PRO A 86 -7.08 -8.30 -14.84
C PRO A 86 -7.49 -8.06 -13.38
N GLY A 87 -8.78 -7.85 -13.14
CA GLY A 87 -9.32 -7.77 -11.78
C GLY A 87 -9.14 -9.10 -11.04
N ARG A 88 -8.95 -9.02 -9.72
CA ARG A 88 -8.89 -10.16 -8.81
C ARG A 88 -9.80 -9.92 -7.62
N ASP A 89 -10.40 -10.99 -7.13
CA ASP A 89 -11.19 -10.92 -5.91
C ASP A 89 -10.25 -10.79 -4.70
N ALA A 90 -10.64 -9.96 -3.74
CA ALA A 90 -9.94 -9.75 -2.49
C ALA A 90 -10.97 -9.69 -1.35
N ALA A 91 -10.52 -9.97 -0.14
CA ALA A 91 -11.32 -9.89 1.07
C ALA A 91 -10.52 -9.22 2.19
N LEU A 92 -11.19 -8.45 3.04
CA LEU A 92 -10.61 -7.81 4.21
C LEU A 92 -10.80 -8.66 5.47
N TYR A 93 -9.76 -8.70 6.29
CA TYR A 93 -9.75 -9.37 7.60
C TYR A 93 -9.16 -8.44 8.64
N GLU A 94 -9.62 -8.57 9.89
CA GLU A 94 -8.97 -7.96 11.04
C GLU A 94 -7.83 -8.88 11.51
N SER A 95 -6.68 -8.29 11.83
CA SER A 95 -5.54 -9.02 12.38
C SER A 95 -4.73 -8.14 13.33
N VAL A 96 -3.90 -8.79 14.15
CA VAL A 96 -3.00 -8.16 15.10
C VAL A 96 -1.57 -8.54 14.74
N MET A 97 -0.67 -7.55 14.73
CA MET A 97 0.76 -7.74 14.46
C MET A 97 1.60 -7.10 15.55
N LEU A 98 2.83 -7.59 15.70
CA LEU A 98 3.84 -6.86 16.45
C LEU A 98 4.17 -5.56 15.73
N PRO A 99 4.46 -4.47 16.46
CA PRO A 99 4.91 -3.25 15.82
C PRO A 99 6.24 -3.49 15.09
N PRO A 100 6.42 -2.95 13.87
CA PRO A 100 7.66 -3.10 13.15
C PRO A 100 8.78 -2.33 13.86
N HIS A 101 9.97 -2.93 13.96
CA HIS A 101 11.11 -2.37 14.69
C HIS A 101 11.54 -0.96 14.24
N HIS A 102 11.29 -0.63 12.97
CA HIS A 102 11.62 0.65 12.36
C HIS A 102 10.47 1.67 12.42
N ALA A 103 9.36 1.39 13.11
CA ALA A 103 8.22 2.30 13.20
C ALA A 103 8.64 3.67 13.75
N LEU A 104 8.12 4.75 13.14
CA LEU A 104 8.43 6.12 13.57
C LEU A 104 7.64 6.60 14.78
N LEU A 105 6.58 5.89 15.19
CA LEU A 105 5.72 6.30 16.32
C LEU A 105 6.42 6.14 17.67
N TYR A 106 6.27 7.13 18.54
CA TYR A 106 6.89 7.13 19.87
C TYR A 106 6.33 6.02 20.77
N GLU A 107 5.02 5.81 20.74
CA GLU A 107 4.36 4.77 21.55
C GLU A 107 4.89 3.38 21.20
N VAL A 108 5.14 3.14 19.92
CA VAL A 108 5.73 1.88 19.45
C VAL A 108 7.17 1.72 19.94
N LYS A 109 7.98 2.78 19.84
CA LYS A 109 9.36 2.77 20.32
C LYS A 109 9.44 2.49 21.81
N ASP A 110 8.54 3.06 22.60
CA ASP A 110 8.48 2.83 24.05
C ASP A 110 8.09 1.38 24.39
N GLU A 111 7.13 0.78 23.68
CA GLU A 111 6.79 -0.64 23.89
C GLU A 111 7.92 -1.58 23.47
N ILE A 112 8.59 -1.31 22.33
CA ILE A 112 9.77 -2.09 21.90
C ILE A 112 10.88 -1.98 22.95
N ALA A 113 11.18 -0.77 23.44
CA ALA A 113 12.18 -0.58 24.48
C ALA A 113 11.85 -1.33 25.78
N ARG A 114 10.56 -1.47 26.13
CA ARG A 114 10.14 -2.29 27.28
C ARG A 114 10.36 -3.78 27.05
N ILE A 115 10.15 -4.28 25.82
CA ILE A 115 10.46 -5.67 25.46
C ILE A 115 11.97 -5.91 25.54
N GLU A 116 12.76 -4.97 25.02
CA GLU A 116 14.23 -5.00 25.05
C GLU A 116 14.80 -5.02 26.48
N ASP A 117 14.10 -4.44 27.46
CA ASP A 117 14.50 -4.43 28.89
C ASP A 117 14.13 -5.73 29.63
N THR A 118 13.54 -6.73 28.95
CA THR A 118 13.22 -8.02 29.56
C THR A 118 14.36 -9.03 29.46
N ASP A 119 14.46 -9.94 30.44
CA ASP A 119 15.44 -11.05 30.42
C ASP A 119 15.26 -12.01 29.23
N TYR A 120 14.12 -11.94 28.53
CA TYR A 120 13.76 -12.79 27.39
C TYR A 120 13.83 -12.07 26.04
N ALA A 121 14.28 -10.81 25.98
CA ALA A 121 14.30 -10.01 24.76
C ALA A 121 15.00 -10.73 23.60
N GLY A 122 16.15 -11.34 23.87
CA GLY A 122 16.92 -12.09 22.87
C GLY A 122 16.14 -13.28 22.30
N GLU A 123 15.53 -14.10 23.17
CA GLU A 123 14.73 -15.26 22.75
C GLU A 123 13.47 -14.83 21.99
N PHE A 124 12.85 -13.71 22.39
CA PHE A 124 11.66 -13.17 21.75
C PHE A 124 11.95 -12.69 20.33
N PHE A 125 13.00 -11.88 20.13
CA PHE A 125 13.36 -11.39 18.79
C PHE A 125 13.93 -12.51 17.91
N GLU A 126 14.67 -13.46 18.48
CA GLU A 126 15.07 -14.67 17.75
C GLU A 126 13.84 -15.45 17.27
N PHE A 127 12.86 -15.70 18.14
CA PHE A 127 11.60 -16.33 17.74
C PHE A 127 10.87 -15.55 16.65
N ALA A 128 10.76 -14.23 16.80
CA ALA A 128 10.08 -13.38 15.83
C ALA A 128 10.79 -13.34 14.47
N GLU A 129 12.11 -13.40 14.43
CA GLU A 129 12.87 -13.47 13.17
C GLU A 129 12.78 -14.85 12.49
N TYR A 130 12.66 -15.94 13.26
CA TYR A 130 12.65 -17.31 12.72
C TYR A 130 11.27 -17.82 12.30
N ASP A 131 10.20 -17.33 12.93
CA ASP A 131 8.84 -17.73 12.60
C ASP A 131 8.26 -16.76 11.57
N ASP A 132 8.42 -17.09 10.29
CA ASP A 132 7.92 -16.27 9.19
C ASP A 132 6.40 -15.98 9.30
N GLU A 133 5.60 -16.87 9.91
CA GLU A 133 4.15 -16.64 10.08
C GLU A 133 3.87 -15.59 11.18
N PHE A 134 4.81 -15.40 12.09
CA PHE A 134 4.70 -14.46 13.20
C PHE A 134 5.46 -13.14 12.94
N GLY A 135 6.64 -13.21 12.33
CA GLY A 135 7.53 -12.08 12.08
C GLY A 135 7.25 -11.31 10.79
N ASP A 136 7.10 -12.02 9.66
CA ASP A 136 6.84 -11.45 8.34
C ASP A 136 5.83 -12.30 7.54
N PRO A 137 4.59 -12.46 8.04
CA PRO A 137 3.61 -13.24 7.32
C PRO A 137 3.23 -12.53 6.02
N TYR A 138 3.13 -13.30 4.94
CA TYR A 138 2.86 -12.78 3.60
C TYR A 138 1.60 -11.90 3.49
N TRP A 139 0.60 -12.10 4.36
CA TRP A 139 -0.61 -11.28 4.37
C TRP A 139 -0.35 -9.84 4.85
N HIS A 140 0.73 -9.55 5.59
CA HIS A 140 1.13 -8.19 6.01
C HIS A 140 1.39 -7.25 4.83
N LYS A 141 1.71 -7.82 3.67
CA LYS A 141 1.97 -7.04 2.46
C LYS A 141 0.69 -6.42 1.89
N TYR A 142 -0.46 -6.78 2.45
CA TYR A 142 -1.78 -6.25 2.15
C TYR A 142 -2.39 -5.61 3.38
N GLN A 143 -2.44 -4.28 3.43
CA GLN A 143 -2.98 -3.61 4.59
C GLN A 143 -3.72 -2.32 4.25
N VAL A 144 -4.82 -2.07 4.96
CA VAL A 144 -5.51 -0.79 4.97
C VAL A 144 -5.38 -0.22 6.38
N LEU A 145 -4.96 1.05 6.50
CA LEU A 145 -4.60 1.68 7.78
C LEU A 145 -3.49 0.92 8.53
N GLY A 146 -3.34 1.11 9.84
CA GLY A 146 -2.29 0.49 10.66
C GLY A 146 -0.89 1.12 10.51
N LEU A 147 0.14 0.34 10.83
CA LEU A 147 1.55 0.69 10.63
C LEU A 147 2.05 0.06 9.33
N PRO A 148 2.80 0.77 8.49
CA PRO A 148 3.41 0.15 7.31
C PRO A 148 4.32 -1.01 7.72
N HIS A 149 4.17 -2.15 7.04
CA HIS A 149 5.11 -3.25 7.18
C HIS A 149 6.19 -3.08 6.10
N SER A 150 7.24 -2.30 6.39
CA SER A 150 8.23 -1.96 5.36
C SER A 150 9.32 -3.00 5.18
N ILE A 151 9.70 -3.18 3.92
CA ILE A 151 10.85 -4.01 3.51
C ILE A 151 12.20 -3.28 3.60
N GLN A 152 12.18 -1.94 3.72
CA GLN A 152 13.37 -1.10 3.90
C GLN A 152 13.18 -0.19 5.15
N THR A 153 13.54 1.09 5.05
CA THR A 153 13.23 2.08 6.09
C THR A 153 11.73 2.32 6.14
N GLU A 154 11.23 2.78 7.29
CA GLU A 154 9.83 3.19 7.44
C GLU A 154 9.41 4.17 6.33
N PRO A 155 8.30 3.91 5.59
CA PRO A 155 7.98 4.65 4.36
C PRO A 155 7.74 6.14 4.58
N ARG A 156 7.20 6.55 5.73
CA ARG A 156 6.96 7.97 6.04
C ARG A 156 8.28 8.75 6.15
N ALA A 157 9.39 8.11 6.53
CA ALA A 157 10.71 8.75 6.53
C ALA A 157 11.09 9.26 5.12
N TYR A 158 10.67 8.56 4.07
CA TYR A 158 10.91 8.95 2.68
C TYR A 158 10.00 10.07 2.18
N LEU A 159 9.00 10.52 2.95
CA LEU A 159 8.18 11.67 2.56
C LEU A 159 8.98 12.99 2.47
N ASN A 160 10.16 13.02 3.09
CA ASN A 160 11.12 14.14 3.03
C ASN A 160 12.31 13.88 2.11
N GLU A 161 12.39 12.68 1.54
CA GLU A 161 13.36 12.32 0.53
C GLU A 161 12.67 12.42 -0.84
N PHE A 162 13.40 12.73 -1.90
CA PHE A 162 12.85 12.85 -3.27
C PHE A 162 11.94 14.05 -3.56
N GLY A 163 12.09 15.15 -2.81
CA GLY A 163 11.56 16.47 -3.20
C GLY A 163 10.14 16.77 -2.74
N THR A 164 9.49 15.82 -2.07
CA THR A 164 8.39 16.12 -1.17
C THR A 164 8.94 16.57 0.17
N PHE A 165 8.37 17.63 0.74
CA PHE A 165 8.68 18.04 2.11
C PHE A 165 7.36 18.05 2.89
N VAL A 166 7.36 17.39 4.04
CA VAL A 166 6.31 17.40 5.04
C VAL A 166 6.92 17.78 6.37
N ASP A 167 6.21 18.62 7.13
CA ASP A 167 6.73 19.16 8.39
C ASP A 167 6.91 18.06 9.44
N ASP A 168 5.99 17.09 9.47
CA ASP A 168 6.02 15.96 10.40
C ASP A 168 5.60 14.66 9.70
N PRO A 169 6.55 13.78 9.31
CA PRO A 169 6.25 12.45 8.80
C PRO A 169 5.40 11.58 9.74
N ALA A 170 5.48 11.77 11.06
CA ALA A 170 4.72 10.97 12.01
C ALA A 170 3.21 11.29 11.97
N ALA A 171 2.84 12.48 11.50
CA ALA A 171 1.45 12.87 11.24
C ALA A 171 0.85 12.20 9.99
N TRP A 172 1.65 11.43 9.24
CA TRP A 172 1.17 10.65 8.11
C TRP A 172 0.85 9.21 8.52
N ARG A 173 -0.13 8.65 7.84
CA ARG A 173 -0.71 7.33 8.09
C ARG A 173 -0.65 6.49 6.83
N LEU A 174 -0.50 5.18 7.01
CA LEU A 174 -0.78 4.25 5.92
C LEU A 174 -2.27 4.35 5.57
N LEU A 175 -2.58 4.46 4.29
CA LEU A 175 -3.93 4.32 3.76
C LEU A 175 -4.11 2.95 3.13
N PHE A 176 -3.13 2.51 2.33
CA PHE A 176 -3.13 1.19 1.70
C PHE A 176 -1.69 0.73 1.41
N GLN A 177 -1.41 -0.56 1.58
CA GLN A 177 -0.17 -1.23 1.21
C GLN A 177 -0.47 -2.46 0.35
N VAL A 178 0.36 -2.69 -0.67
CA VAL A 178 0.21 -3.78 -1.62
C VAL A 178 1.56 -4.17 -2.23
N PRO A 179 1.82 -5.46 -2.51
CA PRO A 179 3.02 -5.86 -3.25
C PRO A 179 2.98 -5.32 -4.68
N PHE A 180 4.10 -4.79 -5.17
CA PHE A 180 4.18 -4.29 -6.54
C PHE A 180 3.93 -5.40 -7.57
N GLY A 181 4.51 -6.58 -7.33
CA GLY A 181 4.31 -7.75 -8.19
C GLY A 181 2.85 -8.18 -8.30
N ASP A 182 1.99 -7.78 -7.36
CA ASP A 182 0.56 -8.03 -7.38
C ASP A 182 -0.27 -6.87 -7.93
N TRP A 183 0.31 -5.66 -8.00
CA TRP A 183 -0.26 -4.52 -8.71
C TRP A 183 -0.06 -4.64 -10.22
N GLU A 184 1.16 -5.00 -10.64
CA GLU A 184 1.56 -5.10 -12.03
C GLU A 184 1.55 -6.54 -12.56
N LYS A 185 1.41 -7.54 -11.67
CA LYS A 185 1.15 -8.96 -12.00
C LYS A 185 2.33 -9.68 -12.71
N GLU A 186 3.47 -9.82 -12.00
CA GLU A 186 4.72 -10.55 -12.35
C GLU A 186 5.95 -9.73 -12.84
N LEU A 187 5.89 -8.40 -13.00
CA LEU A 187 7.04 -7.53 -13.27
C LEU A 187 7.23 -6.64 -12.07
N GLY A 188 8.23 -7.00 -11.29
CA GLY A 188 8.73 -6.16 -10.23
C GLY A 188 8.64 -6.81 -8.88
N GLU A 189 9.65 -6.48 -8.10
CA GLU A 189 9.79 -6.85 -6.70
C GLU A 189 9.43 -5.63 -5.86
N GLY A 190 9.10 -5.85 -4.60
CA GLY A 190 8.87 -4.77 -3.65
C GLY A 190 7.41 -4.44 -3.38
N GLU A 191 7.23 -3.29 -2.72
CA GLU A 191 5.98 -2.92 -2.06
C GLU A 191 5.67 -1.44 -2.26
N ILE A 192 4.37 -1.14 -2.34
CA ILE A 192 3.83 0.20 -2.55
C ILE A 192 3.05 0.60 -1.31
N TYR A 193 3.33 1.78 -0.78
CA TYR A 193 2.67 2.35 0.39
C TYR A 193 1.99 3.65 0.00
N PHE A 194 0.67 3.68 0.07
CA PHE A 194 -0.13 4.90 -0.06
C PHE A 194 -0.24 5.54 1.32
N LEU A 195 0.28 6.75 1.45
CA LEU A 195 0.34 7.53 2.69
C LEU A 195 -0.56 8.75 2.59
N ILE A 196 -1.25 9.07 3.69
CA ILE A 196 -2.12 10.24 3.80
C ILE A 196 -1.87 10.94 5.15
N SER A 197 -1.94 12.27 5.21
CA SER A 197 -1.90 12.96 6.50
C SER A 197 -3.14 12.64 7.34
N ALA A 198 -2.98 12.52 8.65
CA ALA A 198 -4.09 12.24 9.58
C ALA A 198 -5.21 13.28 9.45
N ASP A 199 -4.83 14.55 9.29
CA ASP A 199 -5.73 15.67 9.07
C ASP A 199 -6.55 15.54 7.78
N ALA A 200 -5.93 15.13 6.68
CA ALA A 200 -6.62 14.94 5.41
C ALA A 200 -7.55 13.72 5.47
N LEU A 201 -7.12 12.63 6.12
CA LEU A 201 -7.95 11.45 6.36
C LEU A 201 -9.21 11.80 7.17
N ALA A 202 -9.06 12.55 8.27
CA ALA A 202 -10.17 13.00 9.10
C ALA A 202 -11.17 13.88 8.32
N ARG A 203 -10.68 14.69 7.39
CA ARG A 203 -11.52 15.50 6.48
C ARG A 203 -12.03 14.74 5.27
N ARG A 204 -11.65 13.47 5.09
CA ARG A 204 -11.94 12.65 3.90
C ARG A 204 -11.46 13.29 2.61
N ASP A 205 -10.34 14.00 2.70
CA ASP A 205 -9.68 14.69 1.59
C ASP A 205 -8.53 13.84 1.05
N PHE A 206 -8.79 13.11 -0.03
CA PHE A 206 -7.83 12.19 -0.65
C PHE A 206 -6.98 12.85 -1.74
N SER A 207 -6.93 14.18 -1.79
CA SER A 207 -6.22 14.92 -2.85
C SER A 207 -4.69 14.95 -2.68
N ASP A 208 -4.18 14.77 -1.46
CA ASP A 208 -2.73 14.72 -1.15
C ASP A 208 -2.34 13.34 -0.57
N VAL A 209 -2.71 12.27 -1.28
CA VAL A 209 -2.16 10.93 -1.03
C VAL A 209 -0.84 10.81 -1.77
N ARG A 210 0.19 10.29 -1.08
CA ARG A 210 1.54 10.10 -1.63
C ARG A 210 1.89 8.63 -1.64
N THR A 211 2.64 8.19 -2.63
CA THR A 211 3.13 6.80 -2.70
C THR A 211 4.61 6.73 -2.46
N ILE A 212 5.02 5.75 -1.66
CA ILE A 212 6.40 5.31 -1.56
C ILE A 212 6.48 3.93 -2.18
N TYR A 213 7.48 3.71 -3.01
CA TYR A 213 7.85 2.39 -3.51
C TYR A 213 9.17 1.98 -2.88
N GLN A 214 9.24 0.74 -2.43
CA GLN A 214 10.47 0.12 -1.94
C GLN A 214 10.72 -1.17 -2.69
N GLN A 215 11.97 -1.47 -2.98
CA GLN A 215 12.40 -2.72 -3.61
C GLN A 215 13.39 -3.44 -2.69
N SER A 216 13.23 -4.76 -2.55
CA SER A 216 14.18 -5.64 -1.85
C SER A 216 15.38 -6.01 -2.72
#